data_AF-A0A4R3QAJ2-F1
#
_entry.id   AF-A0A4R3QAJ2-F1
#
_cell.length_a   1.000
_cell.length_b   1.000
_cell.length_c   1.000
_cell.angle_alpha   90.00
_cell.angle_beta   90.00
_cell.angle_gamma   90.00
#
_symmetry.space_group_name_H-M   'P 1'
#
loop_
_entity.id
_entity.type
_entity.pdbx_description
1 polymer ?
#
loop_
_entity_poly.entity_id
_entity_poly.type
_entity_poly.pdbx_seq_one_letter_code
_entity_poly.pdbx_strand_id
1 'polypeptide(L)'
;MPHCRKLLVLDETETDDPALIGDIAHMVAESEDGPRGASPLTAEERNRYANLLLLCKNHHREIDEQPSHWPPDRLEKIKADHEAWVGSSSDFDPERVRDEVIYAGYIDDWEKLCHLDKWTSWSGWVLSHGQPGLEKQVHDDLDQVVRWTMKRVWPRRYEKLEQTMRNFSVVARDFLRKFNEHSQPSGIDEDEFITRKFYQITDWDEEKYELLLQRYNFHVDLVEDLMLELTRAANLVCDQVRSDLLHTYRLKEGRLSVMSGPHEDMSWRESVVEYSDSEKGISPPYPGLVSFLTARADRDWHFGTGPDPTKPQ
;
A
#
# COMPACT_ATOMS: atom_id res chain seq x y z
N MET A 1 -24.23 -10.77 27.02
CA MET A 1 -25.61 -10.25 27.12
C MET A 1 -26.33 -10.40 25.77
N PRO A 2 -27.41 -11.21 25.68
CA PRO A 2 -28.00 -11.62 24.38
C PRO A 2 -28.71 -10.51 23.60
N HIS A 3 -28.98 -9.36 24.24
CA HIS A 3 -29.72 -8.25 23.62
C HIS A 3 -28.87 -6.99 23.38
N CYS A 4 -27.56 -7.05 23.64
CA CYS A 4 -26.70 -5.92 23.35
C CYS A 4 -26.47 -5.82 21.84
N ARG A 5 -27.00 -4.75 21.23
CA ARG A 5 -26.82 -4.42 19.81
C ARG A 5 -25.96 -3.17 19.62
N LYS A 6 -25.08 -2.89 20.58
CA LYS A 6 -24.20 -1.72 20.50
C LYS A 6 -23.16 -1.98 19.41
N LEU A 7 -22.99 -1.02 18.50
CA LEU A 7 -21.88 -1.03 17.56
C LEU A 7 -20.56 -1.09 18.33
N LEU A 8 -19.68 -1.98 17.90
CA LEU A 8 -18.39 -2.20 18.55
C LEU A 8 -17.28 -1.33 17.95
N VAL A 9 -17.62 -0.57 16.92
CA VAL A 9 -16.81 0.49 16.33
C VAL A 9 -17.61 1.78 16.52
N LEU A 10 -16.93 2.81 16.99
CA LEU A 10 -17.42 4.17 16.92
C LEU A 10 -16.92 4.78 15.62
N ASP A 11 -17.81 5.42 14.88
CA ASP A 11 -17.43 6.20 13.71
C ASP A 11 -16.48 7.35 14.11
N GLU A 12 -15.74 7.84 13.13
CA GLU A 12 -14.93 9.04 13.28
C GLU A 12 -15.78 10.26 13.67
N THR A 13 -15.17 11.18 14.40
CA THR A 13 -15.71 12.51 14.64
C THR A 13 -14.99 13.52 13.75
N GLU A 14 -15.38 14.79 13.78
CA GLU A 14 -14.63 15.85 13.07
C GLU A 14 -13.16 15.93 13.49
N THR A 15 -12.82 15.44 14.68
CA THR A 15 -11.48 15.57 15.29
C THR A 15 -10.81 14.26 15.64
N ASP A 16 -11.52 13.13 15.62
CA ASP A 16 -11.03 11.85 16.12
C ASP A 16 -11.27 10.72 15.11
N ASP A 17 -10.29 9.83 15.01
CA ASP A 17 -10.39 8.59 14.23
C ASP A 17 -11.45 7.63 14.82
N PRO A 18 -11.97 6.67 14.02
CA PRO A 18 -12.85 5.62 14.51
C PRO A 18 -12.19 4.83 15.64
N ALA A 19 -13.00 4.46 16.63
CA ALA A 19 -12.49 3.76 17.81
C ALA A 19 -13.11 2.37 17.95
N LEU A 20 -12.27 1.35 18.11
CA LEU A 20 -12.70 0.01 18.49
C LEU A 20 -13.06 -0.01 19.99
N ILE A 21 -14.33 -0.25 20.29
CA ILE A 21 -14.87 -0.35 21.65
C ILE A 21 -15.41 -1.76 21.99
N GLY A 22 -15.16 -2.71 21.10
CA GLY A 22 -15.33 -4.14 21.34
C GLY A 22 -14.03 -4.79 21.78
N ASP A 23 -14.15 -5.85 22.57
CA ASP A 23 -13.06 -6.71 23.00
C ASP A 23 -13.37 -8.16 22.57
N ILE A 24 -12.31 -8.90 22.27
CA ILE A 24 -12.37 -10.36 22.20
C ILE A 24 -12.34 -10.89 23.63
N ALA A 25 -13.33 -11.69 23.99
CA ALA A 25 -13.47 -12.31 25.29
C ALA A 25 -13.46 -13.83 25.16
N HIS A 26 -12.75 -14.50 26.06
CA HIS A 26 -12.74 -15.96 26.12
C HIS A 26 -13.92 -16.48 26.95
N MET A 27 -14.64 -17.47 26.42
CA MET A 27 -15.69 -18.19 27.19
C MET A 27 -15.05 -19.04 28.30
N VAL A 28 -13.93 -19.69 28.01
CA VAL A 28 -12.99 -20.29 28.97
C VAL A 28 -11.70 -19.50 28.91
N ALA A 29 -11.29 -18.84 30.00
CA ALA A 29 -10.12 -17.97 30.04
C ALA A 29 -8.86 -18.63 29.46
N GLU A 30 -7.95 -17.81 28.92
CA GLU A 30 -6.68 -18.27 28.38
C GLU A 30 -5.81 -18.99 29.44
N SER A 31 -5.79 -18.49 30.67
CA SER A 31 -5.09 -19.11 31.80
C SER A 31 -6.03 -19.94 32.70
N GLU A 32 -5.46 -20.89 33.45
CA GLU A 32 -6.21 -21.69 34.43
C GLU A 32 -6.77 -20.84 35.59
N ASP A 33 -6.03 -19.81 36.00
CA ASP A 33 -6.42 -18.89 37.08
C ASP A 33 -7.46 -17.83 36.64
N GLY A 34 -7.76 -17.75 35.34
CA GLY A 34 -8.70 -16.79 34.79
C GLY A 34 -10.18 -17.18 34.97
N PRO A 35 -11.12 -16.29 34.59
CA PRO A 35 -12.55 -16.58 34.63
C PRO A 35 -12.92 -17.85 33.86
N ARG A 36 -13.53 -18.82 34.55
CA ARG A 36 -13.88 -20.15 34.00
C ARG A 36 -12.65 -20.92 33.46
N GLY A 37 -11.44 -20.60 33.93
CA GLY A 37 -10.19 -21.20 33.49
C GLY A 37 -9.98 -22.66 33.90
N ALA A 38 -10.72 -23.14 34.91
CA ALA A 38 -10.76 -24.56 35.29
C ALA A 38 -11.54 -25.37 34.24
N SER A 39 -10.84 -25.84 33.21
CA SER A 39 -11.42 -26.47 32.02
C SER A 39 -10.45 -27.50 31.41
N PRO A 40 -10.96 -28.59 30.81
CA PRO A 40 -10.14 -29.57 30.11
C PRO A 40 -9.55 -29.07 28.79
N LEU A 41 -9.93 -27.87 28.32
CA LEU A 41 -9.41 -27.30 27.08
C LEU A 41 -7.91 -27.02 27.18
N THR A 42 -7.18 -27.43 26.15
CA THR A 42 -5.77 -27.09 25.94
C THR A 42 -5.59 -25.59 25.66
N ALA A 43 -4.37 -25.08 25.81
CA ALA A 43 -4.04 -23.69 25.49
C ALA A 43 -4.40 -23.31 24.03
N GLU A 44 -4.16 -24.22 23.09
CA GLU A 44 -4.52 -23.99 21.68
C GLU A 44 -6.03 -23.97 21.46
N GLU A 45 -6.80 -24.83 22.13
CA GLU A 45 -8.26 -24.83 22.04
C GLU A 45 -8.90 -23.57 22.65
N ARG A 46 -8.31 -23.06 23.74
CA ARG A 46 -8.76 -21.80 24.36
C ARG A 46 -8.64 -20.62 23.40
N ASN A 47 -7.68 -20.62 22.49
CA ASN A 47 -7.47 -19.54 21.52
C ASN A 47 -8.18 -19.76 20.17
N ARG A 48 -9.02 -20.80 20.02
CA ARG A 48 -9.83 -21.01 18.81
C ARG A 48 -11.09 -20.18 18.80
N TYR A 49 -11.55 -19.79 17.61
CA TYR A 49 -12.82 -19.09 17.36
C TYR A 49 -14.02 -19.65 18.15
N ALA A 50 -14.08 -20.99 18.28
CA ALA A 50 -15.13 -21.67 19.01
C ALA A 50 -15.23 -21.23 20.49
N ASN A 51 -14.13 -20.79 21.11
CA ASN A 51 -14.07 -20.31 22.49
C ASN A 51 -14.11 -18.77 22.61
N LEU A 52 -14.18 -18.03 21.50
CA LEU A 52 -14.09 -16.57 21.50
C LEU A 52 -15.45 -15.90 21.24
N LEU A 53 -15.69 -14.82 21.97
CA LEU A 53 -16.81 -13.91 21.83
C LEU A 53 -16.28 -12.52 21.47
N LEU A 54 -17.07 -11.77 20.69
CA LEU A 54 -16.84 -10.35 20.51
C LEU A 54 -17.90 -9.58 21.33
N LEU A 55 -17.46 -8.80 22.32
CA LEU A 55 -18.33 -8.12 23.28
C LEU A 55 -17.94 -6.65 23.42
N CYS A 56 -18.88 -5.77 23.78
CA CYS A 56 -18.48 -4.43 24.22
C CYS A 56 -17.80 -4.51 25.61
N LYS A 57 -16.93 -3.54 25.91
CA LYS A 57 -16.14 -3.50 27.16
C LYS A 57 -16.96 -3.74 28.44
N ASN A 58 -18.19 -3.23 28.49
CA ASN A 58 -19.08 -3.42 29.65
C ASN A 58 -19.46 -4.89 29.84
N HIS A 59 -19.86 -5.57 28.76
CA HIS A 59 -20.30 -6.95 28.84
C HIS A 59 -19.13 -7.92 28.93
N HIS A 60 -17.97 -7.60 28.35
CA HIS A 60 -16.74 -8.34 28.60
C HIS A 60 -16.42 -8.37 30.09
N ARG A 61 -16.35 -7.21 30.73
CA ARG A 61 -16.12 -7.12 32.18
C ARG A 61 -17.20 -7.82 32.99
N GLU A 62 -18.47 -7.69 32.61
CA GLU A 62 -19.58 -8.34 33.33
C GLU A 62 -19.45 -9.87 33.34
N ILE A 63 -19.13 -10.49 32.20
CA ILE A 63 -19.03 -11.95 32.14
C ILE A 63 -17.85 -12.45 32.95
N ASP A 64 -16.74 -11.73 32.96
CA ASP A 64 -15.52 -12.11 33.69
C ASP A 64 -15.65 -11.98 35.19
N GLU A 65 -16.33 -10.93 35.67
CA GLU A 65 -16.57 -10.68 37.09
C GLU A 65 -17.67 -11.59 37.69
N GLN A 66 -18.50 -12.22 36.85
CA GLN A 66 -19.61 -13.08 37.30
C GLN A 66 -19.59 -14.48 36.64
N PRO A 67 -18.51 -15.27 36.79
CA PRO A 67 -18.30 -16.51 36.06
C PRO A 67 -19.34 -17.60 36.39
N SER A 68 -19.85 -17.63 37.63
CA SER A 68 -20.92 -18.56 38.03
C SER A 68 -22.27 -18.23 37.38
N HIS A 69 -22.53 -16.95 37.10
CA HIS A 69 -23.75 -16.53 36.41
C HIS A 69 -23.62 -16.74 34.89
N TRP A 70 -22.40 -16.65 34.37
CA TRP A 70 -22.07 -16.78 32.94
C TRP A 70 -21.19 -18.00 32.64
N PRO A 71 -21.67 -19.24 32.90
CA PRO A 71 -20.89 -20.44 32.60
C PRO A 71 -20.70 -20.63 31.07
N PRO A 72 -19.68 -21.41 30.63
CA PRO A 72 -19.38 -21.64 29.22
C PRO A 72 -20.59 -22.03 28.37
N ASP A 73 -21.38 -23.02 28.78
CA ASP A 73 -22.58 -23.48 28.05
C ASP A 73 -23.59 -22.35 27.77
N ARG A 74 -23.72 -21.41 28.72
CA ARG A 74 -24.61 -20.24 28.55
C ARG A 74 -24.02 -19.25 27.55
N LEU A 75 -22.71 -19.04 27.59
CA LEU A 75 -22.01 -18.15 26.67
C LEU A 75 -22.01 -18.73 25.25
N GLU A 76 -21.83 -20.05 25.09
CA GLU A 76 -21.93 -20.76 23.81
C GLU A 76 -23.31 -20.59 23.18
N LYS A 77 -24.38 -20.72 23.99
CA LYS A 77 -25.74 -20.46 23.52
C LYS A 77 -25.91 -19.01 23.06
N ILE A 78 -25.40 -18.04 23.82
CA ILE A 78 -25.48 -16.62 23.46
C ILE A 78 -24.72 -16.34 22.15
N LYS A 79 -23.55 -16.97 21.97
CA LYS A 79 -22.77 -16.91 20.72
C LYS A 79 -23.58 -17.42 19.54
N ALA A 80 -24.12 -18.64 19.66
CA ALA A 80 -24.90 -19.27 18.61
C ALA A 80 -26.16 -18.47 18.25
N ASP A 81 -26.90 -17.97 19.26
CA ASP A 81 -28.09 -17.16 19.06
C ASP A 81 -27.74 -15.83 18.36
N HIS A 82 -26.62 -15.20 18.73
CA HIS A 82 -26.16 -13.95 18.11
C HIS A 82 -25.69 -14.16 16.66
N GLU A 83 -24.89 -15.19 16.40
CA GLU A 83 -24.41 -15.53 15.06
C GLU A 83 -25.57 -15.87 14.12
N ALA A 84 -26.57 -16.62 14.62
CA ALA A 84 -27.80 -16.88 13.87
C ALA A 84 -28.58 -15.59 13.58
N TRP A 85 -28.67 -14.67 14.55
CA TRP A 85 -29.31 -13.37 14.35
C TRP A 85 -28.55 -12.52 13.31
N VAL A 86 -27.24 -12.40 13.42
CA VAL A 86 -26.40 -11.67 12.44
C VAL A 86 -26.55 -12.29 11.05
N GLY A 87 -26.46 -13.62 10.94
CA GLY A 87 -26.66 -14.34 9.68
C GLY A 87 -28.07 -14.22 9.09
N SER A 88 -29.07 -13.88 9.90
CA SER A 88 -30.44 -13.60 9.44
C SER A 88 -30.70 -12.13 9.12
N SER A 89 -29.75 -11.24 9.44
CA SER A 89 -29.87 -9.81 9.18
C SER A 89 -29.74 -9.52 7.68
N SER A 90 -30.64 -8.70 7.13
CA SER A 90 -30.57 -8.27 5.74
C SER A 90 -29.29 -7.50 5.40
N ASP A 91 -28.68 -6.90 6.42
CA ASP A 91 -27.52 -6.03 6.28
C ASP A 91 -26.20 -6.80 6.34
N PHE A 92 -26.23 -8.09 6.68
CA PHE A 92 -25.05 -8.94 6.73
C PHE A 92 -24.81 -9.60 5.36
N ASP A 93 -23.78 -9.14 4.66
CA ASP A 93 -23.29 -9.77 3.43
C ASP A 93 -22.02 -10.60 3.75
N PRO A 94 -22.13 -11.93 3.94
CA PRO A 94 -20.99 -12.78 4.25
C PRO A 94 -19.97 -12.88 3.11
N GLU A 95 -20.39 -12.65 1.85
CA GLU A 95 -19.47 -12.60 0.71
C GLU A 95 -18.64 -11.32 0.78
N ARG A 96 -19.28 -10.18 1.06
CA ARG A 96 -18.59 -8.91 1.28
C ARG A 96 -17.54 -9.02 2.39
N VAL A 97 -17.88 -9.58 3.55
CA VAL A 97 -16.92 -9.73 4.66
C VAL A 97 -15.70 -10.56 4.23
N ARG A 98 -15.93 -11.66 3.50
CA ARG A 98 -14.84 -12.50 2.99
C ARG A 98 -13.96 -11.75 2.00
N ASP A 99 -14.58 -11.01 1.07
CA ASP A 99 -13.87 -10.23 0.07
C ASP A 99 -13.04 -9.11 0.72
N GLU A 100 -13.62 -8.37 1.66
CA GLU A 100 -12.94 -7.29 2.40
C GLU A 100 -11.73 -7.80 3.19
N VAL A 101 -11.81 -8.99 3.80
CA VAL A 101 -10.65 -9.64 4.44
C VAL A 101 -9.54 -9.97 3.44
N ILE A 102 -9.90 -10.41 2.23
CA ILE A 102 -8.93 -10.68 1.16
C ILE A 102 -8.27 -9.36 0.70
N TYR A 103 -9.06 -8.30 0.47
CA TYR A 103 -8.51 -7.00 0.07
C TYR A 103 -7.61 -6.40 1.15
N ALA A 104 -8.00 -6.46 2.43
CA ALA A 104 -7.17 -5.99 3.53
C ALA A 104 -5.80 -6.68 3.53
N GLY A 105 -5.78 -8.01 3.38
CA GLY A 105 -4.52 -8.75 3.24
C GLY A 105 -3.70 -8.34 2.02
N TYR A 106 -4.35 -8.08 0.89
CA TYR A 106 -3.66 -7.61 -0.33
C TYR A 106 -3.06 -6.21 -0.17
N ILE A 107 -3.78 -5.31 0.50
CA ILE A 107 -3.31 -3.94 0.75
C ILE A 107 -2.14 -3.95 1.73
N ASP A 108 -2.23 -4.74 2.81
CA ASP A 108 -1.13 -4.90 3.77
C ASP A 108 0.15 -5.44 3.11
N ASP A 109 0.03 -6.47 2.26
CA ASP A 109 1.16 -7.03 1.53
C ASP A 109 1.75 -6.00 0.56
N TRP A 110 0.90 -5.29 -0.18
CA TRP A 110 1.30 -4.26 -1.13
C TRP A 110 2.00 -3.08 -0.44
N GLU A 111 1.45 -2.60 0.69
CA GLU A 111 2.02 -1.51 1.48
C GLU A 111 3.44 -1.84 1.95
N LYS A 112 3.63 -3.04 2.47
CA LYS A 112 4.94 -3.53 2.96
C LYS A 112 5.95 -3.64 1.83
N LEU A 113 5.58 -4.28 0.72
CA LEU A 113 6.47 -4.43 -0.44
C LEU A 113 6.81 -3.09 -1.10
N CYS A 114 5.91 -2.11 -1.05
CA CYS A 114 6.14 -0.77 -1.58
C CYS A 114 6.92 0.15 -0.60
N HIS A 115 7.16 -0.30 0.63
CA HIS A 115 7.79 0.49 1.69
C HIS A 115 7.11 1.85 1.89
N LEU A 116 5.77 1.91 1.93
CA LEU A 116 5.03 3.19 1.94
C LEU A 116 5.42 4.11 3.09
N ASP A 117 5.71 3.57 4.27
CA ASP A 117 6.13 4.35 5.44
C ASP A 117 7.47 5.06 5.26
N LYS A 118 8.26 4.63 4.28
CA LYS A 118 9.54 5.23 3.91
C LYS A 118 9.53 5.79 2.49
N TRP A 119 8.34 5.97 1.89
CA TRP A 119 8.20 6.35 0.48
C TRP A 119 9.02 7.58 0.13
N THR A 120 8.84 8.68 0.85
CA THR A 120 9.54 9.95 0.62
C THR A 120 11.06 9.80 0.71
N SER A 121 11.54 8.93 1.61
CA SER A 121 12.97 8.70 1.81
C SER A 121 13.57 7.88 0.67
N TRP A 122 12.99 6.73 0.33
CA TRP A 122 13.61 5.85 -0.66
C TRP A 122 13.45 6.40 -2.07
N SER A 123 12.29 6.99 -2.38
CA SER A 123 12.03 7.61 -3.70
C SER A 123 12.91 8.84 -3.93
N GLY A 124 13.35 9.50 -2.85
CA GLY A 124 14.26 10.63 -2.94
C GLY A 124 15.59 10.26 -3.59
N TRP A 125 16.13 9.07 -3.34
CA TRP A 125 17.37 8.61 -4.00
C TRP A 125 17.24 8.51 -5.52
N VAL A 126 16.04 8.28 -6.04
CA VAL A 126 15.77 8.25 -7.47
C VAL A 126 15.73 9.67 -8.05
N LEU A 127 15.20 10.64 -7.30
CA LEU A 127 14.94 12.02 -7.74
C LEU A 127 16.03 13.03 -7.33
N SER A 128 17.22 12.54 -6.99
CA SER A 128 18.27 13.37 -6.43
C SER A 128 19.58 13.34 -7.22
N HIS A 129 20.31 14.45 -7.15
CA HIS A 129 21.69 14.60 -7.65
C HIS A 129 21.89 14.35 -9.16
N GLY A 130 20.81 14.26 -9.96
CA GLY A 130 20.90 13.96 -11.40
C GLY A 130 21.50 12.57 -11.69
N GLN A 131 21.41 11.66 -10.73
CA GLN A 131 21.86 10.28 -10.86
C GLN A 131 20.92 9.37 -10.05
N PRO A 132 19.86 8.86 -10.68
CA PRO A 132 18.88 8.02 -10.00
C PRO A 132 19.55 6.82 -9.33
N GLY A 133 19.23 6.61 -8.06
CA GLY A 133 19.66 5.47 -7.27
C GLY A 133 18.49 4.76 -6.60
N LEU A 134 18.66 3.47 -6.33
CA LEU A 134 17.66 2.64 -5.69
C LEU A 134 18.32 1.56 -4.84
N GLU A 135 17.89 1.45 -3.57
CA GLU A 135 18.29 0.34 -2.70
C GLU A 135 17.86 -0.99 -3.33
N LYS A 136 18.75 -1.99 -3.26
CA LYS A 136 18.53 -3.32 -3.85
C LYS A 136 17.29 -4.01 -3.29
N GLN A 137 17.05 -3.88 -1.98
CA GLN A 137 15.87 -4.45 -1.35
C GLN A 137 14.58 -3.81 -1.89
N VAL A 138 14.55 -2.47 -2.02
CA VAL A 138 13.39 -1.76 -2.60
C VAL A 138 13.17 -2.14 -4.05
N HIS A 139 14.25 -2.24 -4.83
CA HIS A 139 14.20 -2.74 -6.20
C HIS A 139 13.56 -4.14 -6.29
N ASP A 140 14.05 -5.09 -5.49
CA ASP A 140 13.60 -6.48 -5.52
C ASP A 140 12.15 -6.61 -5.03
N ASP A 141 11.76 -5.84 -4.01
CA ASP A 141 10.39 -5.82 -3.50
C ASP A 141 9.42 -5.19 -4.51
N LEU A 142 9.80 -4.13 -5.23
CA LEU A 142 9.00 -3.58 -6.32
C LEU A 142 8.83 -4.59 -7.47
N ASP A 143 9.87 -5.33 -7.85
CA ASP A 143 9.75 -6.42 -8.83
C ASP A 143 8.81 -7.52 -8.31
N GLN A 144 8.88 -7.82 -7.01
CA GLN A 144 7.94 -8.72 -6.36
C GLN A 144 6.50 -8.21 -6.43
N VAL A 145 6.23 -6.91 -6.22
CA VAL A 145 4.87 -6.31 -6.39
C VAL A 145 4.34 -6.54 -7.80
N VAL A 146 5.18 -6.33 -8.82
CA VAL A 146 4.79 -6.55 -10.23
C VAL A 146 4.37 -8.01 -10.45
N ARG A 147 5.22 -8.97 -10.03
CA ARG A 147 4.94 -10.41 -10.19
C ARG A 147 3.76 -10.86 -9.36
N TRP A 148 3.64 -10.34 -8.14
CA TRP A 148 2.59 -10.67 -7.19
C TRP A 148 1.23 -10.21 -7.72
N THR A 149 1.12 -8.96 -8.19
CA THR A 149 -0.12 -8.36 -8.73
C THR A 149 -0.64 -9.16 -9.92
N MET A 150 0.25 -9.60 -10.83
CA MET A 150 -0.13 -10.39 -12.00
C MET A 150 -0.73 -11.76 -11.65
N LYS A 151 -0.31 -12.36 -10.53
CA LYS A 151 -0.75 -13.69 -10.09
C LYS A 151 -1.97 -13.66 -9.18
N ARG A 152 -2.42 -12.48 -8.74
CA ARG A 152 -3.55 -12.35 -7.82
C ARG A 152 -4.84 -12.84 -8.45
N VAL A 153 -5.58 -13.64 -7.68
CA VAL A 153 -6.99 -13.91 -7.93
C VAL A 153 -7.78 -12.85 -7.17
N TRP A 154 -8.53 -12.04 -7.92
CA TRP A 154 -9.25 -10.91 -7.37
C TRP A 154 -10.72 -11.25 -7.09
N PRO A 155 -11.28 -10.82 -5.95
CA PRO A 155 -12.69 -11.03 -5.63
C PRO A 155 -13.68 -10.36 -6.60
N ARG A 156 -13.26 -9.30 -7.31
CA ARG A 156 -14.06 -8.50 -8.27
C ARG A 156 -15.18 -7.67 -7.64
N ARG A 157 -15.12 -7.42 -6.34
CA ARG A 157 -16.08 -6.57 -5.64
C ARG A 157 -15.79 -5.08 -5.86
N TYR A 158 -14.50 -4.71 -5.81
CA TYR A 158 -14.04 -3.33 -5.96
C TYR A 158 -13.22 -3.18 -7.24
N GLU A 159 -13.87 -3.24 -8.40
CA GLU A 159 -13.20 -3.23 -9.70
C GLU A 159 -12.26 -2.04 -9.90
N LYS A 160 -12.63 -0.86 -9.37
CA LYS A 160 -11.79 0.34 -9.42
C LYS A 160 -10.49 0.14 -8.65
N LEU A 161 -10.55 -0.36 -7.42
CA LEU A 161 -9.35 -0.68 -6.62
C LEU A 161 -8.43 -1.68 -7.32
N GLU A 162 -9.01 -2.71 -7.94
CA GLU A 162 -8.22 -3.68 -8.69
C GLU A 162 -7.53 -3.05 -9.91
N GLN A 163 -8.23 -2.16 -10.61
CA GLN A 163 -7.68 -1.43 -11.76
C GLN A 163 -6.56 -0.48 -11.32
N THR A 164 -6.69 0.22 -10.20
CA THR A 164 -5.65 1.13 -9.70
C THR A 164 -4.40 0.37 -9.25
N MET A 165 -4.55 -0.78 -8.59
CA MET A 165 -3.41 -1.65 -8.25
C MET A 165 -2.73 -2.23 -9.50
N ARG A 166 -3.51 -2.60 -10.52
CA ARG A 166 -2.95 -3.02 -11.82
C ARG A 166 -2.21 -1.87 -12.50
N ASN A 167 -2.77 -0.66 -12.52
CA ASN A 167 -2.12 0.54 -13.02
C ASN A 167 -0.77 0.76 -12.35
N PHE A 168 -0.74 0.75 -11.01
CA PHE A 168 0.50 0.84 -10.23
C PHE A 168 1.53 -0.21 -10.67
N SER A 169 1.13 -1.47 -10.80
CA SER A 169 2.06 -2.54 -11.22
C SER A 169 2.62 -2.35 -12.63
N VAL A 170 1.86 -1.72 -13.54
CA VAL A 170 2.30 -1.41 -14.90
C VAL A 170 3.34 -0.29 -14.87
N VAL A 171 3.09 0.77 -14.09
CA VAL A 171 4.06 1.86 -13.90
C VAL A 171 5.34 1.34 -13.24
N ALA A 172 5.22 0.57 -12.16
CA ALA A 172 6.36 -0.02 -11.45
C ALA A 172 7.24 -0.87 -12.37
N ARG A 173 6.62 -1.69 -13.22
CA ARG A 173 7.35 -2.48 -14.22
C ARG A 173 8.09 -1.60 -15.24
N ASP A 174 7.44 -0.55 -15.74
CA ASP A 174 8.05 0.33 -16.73
C ASP A 174 9.18 1.19 -16.11
N PHE A 175 9.00 1.65 -14.87
CA PHE A 175 10.03 2.26 -14.04
C PHE A 175 11.25 1.34 -13.86
N LEU A 176 11.06 0.14 -13.30
CA LEU A 176 12.13 -0.81 -13.06
C LEU A 176 12.86 -1.21 -14.34
N ARG A 177 12.10 -1.47 -15.42
CA ARG A 177 12.69 -1.77 -16.72
C ARG A 177 13.59 -0.64 -17.19
N LYS A 178 13.14 0.61 -17.07
CA LYS A 178 13.93 1.77 -17.51
C LYS A 178 15.13 2.02 -16.63
N PHE A 179 14.98 2.01 -15.31
CA PHE A 179 16.10 2.09 -14.37
C PHE A 179 17.18 1.02 -14.69
N ASN A 180 16.75 -0.21 -14.94
CA ASN A 180 17.66 -1.33 -15.18
C ASN A 180 18.40 -1.32 -16.54
N GLU A 181 18.01 -0.47 -17.50
CA GLU A 181 18.74 -0.37 -18.78
C GLU A 181 20.19 0.12 -18.57
N HIS A 182 20.42 0.94 -17.56
CA HIS A 182 21.71 1.55 -17.25
C HIS A 182 22.10 1.47 -15.78
N SER A 183 21.48 0.59 -14.98
CA SER A 183 21.83 0.41 -13.58
C SER A 183 23.15 -0.35 -13.40
N GLN A 184 23.87 0.00 -12.34
CA GLN A 184 25.04 -0.72 -11.83
C GLN A 184 25.08 -0.63 -10.31
N PRO A 185 25.75 -1.55 -9.60
CA PRO A 185 26.04 -1.36 -8.18
C PRO A 185 26.81 -0.05 -7.96
N SER A 186 26.52 0.65 -6.86
CA SER A 186 27.20 1.89 -6.47
C SER A 186 28.66 1.65 -6.06
N GLY A 187 28.95 0.47 -5.48
CA GLY A 187 30.28 0.04 -5.07
C GLY A 187 30.43 -1.47 -4.94
N ILE A 188 31.59 -1.91 -4.46
CA ILE A 188 31.83 -3.33 -4.11
C ILE A 188 31.12 -3.61 -2.79
N ASP A 189 30.27 -4.63 -2.76
CA ASP A 189 29.48 -5.02 -1.58
C ASP A 189 28.51 -3.93 -1.08
N GLU A 190 28.14 -2.97 -1.94
CA GLU A 190 27.09 -2.00 -1.64
C GLU A 190 25.71 -2.55 -2.07
N ASP A 191 24.70 -2.34 -1.24
CA ASP A 191 23.32 -2.79 -1.45
C ASP A 191 22.47 -1.76 -2.22
N GLU A 192 23.12 -0.95 -3.07
CA GLU A 192 22.49 0.14 -3.81
C GLU A 192 22.84 0.06 -5.29
N PHE A 193 21.85 0.35 -6.13
CA PHE A 193 22.02 0.53 -7.56
C PHE A 193 22.01 2.01 -7.90
N ILE A 194 22.86 2.42 -8.84
CA ILE A 194 22.90 3.76 -9.42
C ILE A 194 22.90 3.70 -10.94
N THR A 195 22.36 4.73 -11.58
CA THR A 195 22.49 4.90 -13.04
C THR A 195 23.94 5.14 -13.41
N ARG A 196 24.48 4.30 -14.30
CA ARG A 196 25.84 4.42 -14.85
C ARG A 196 25.96 5.68 -15.70
N LYS A 197 27.00 6.48 -15.45
CA LYS A 197 27.39 7.66 -16.25
C LYS A 197 28.07 7.25 -17.55
N PHE A 198 27.32 6.63 -18.47
CA PHE A 198 27.85 6.06 -19.71
C PHE A 198 28.38 7.08 -20.72
N TYR A 199 28.20 8.38 -20.46
CA TYR A 199 28.84 9.48 -21.21
C TYR A 199 30.31 9.68 -20.82
N GLN A 200 30.77 9.12 -19.70
CA GLN A 200 32.19 9.13 -19.31
C GLN A 200 32.98 8.12 -20.17
N ILE A 201 33.43 8.57 -21.33
CA ILE A 201 34.22 7.78 -22.29
C ILE A 201 35.71 7.77 -21.91
N THR A 202 36.41 6.67 -22.22
CA THR A 202 37.85 6.50 -21.95
C THR A 202 38.73 7.29 -22.91
N ASP A 203 38.35 7.31 -24.19
CA ASP A 203 39.05 8.02 -25.26
C ASP A 203 38.23 9.25 -25.63
N TRP A 204 38.86 10.43 -25.55
CA TRP A 204 38.18 11.70 -25.79
C TRP A 204 37.72 11.84 -27.25
N ASP A 205 36.42 12.03 -27.40
CA ASP A 205 35.71 12.30 -28.65
C ASP A 205 34.53 13.21 -28.30
N GLU A 206 34.59 14.47 -28.73
CA GLU A 206 33.64 15.52 -28.35
C GLU A 206 32.22 15.21 -28.88
N GLU A 207 32.09 14.81 -30.14
CA GLU A 207 30.78 14.49 -30.74
C GLU A 207 30.14 13.28 -30.04
N LYS A 208 30.94 12.26 -29.73
CA LYS A 208 30.47 11.08 -29.01
C LYS A 208 30.09 11.40 -27.57
N TYR A 209 30.88 12.22 -26.88
CA TYR A 209 30.60 12.64 -25.51
C TYR A 209 29.26 13.37 -25.42
N GLU A 210 29.06 14.38 -26.27
CA GLU A 210 27.82 15.17 -26.29
C GLU A 210 26.60 14.31 -26.61
N LEU A 211 26.70 13.40 -27.58
CA LEU A 211 25.62 12.47 -27.91
C LEU A 211 25.26 11.56 -26.72
N LEU A 212 26.25 11.03 -26.01
CA LEU A 212 26.01 10.15 -24.86
C LEU A 212 25.50 10.94 -23.65
N LEU A 213 25.94 12.18 -23.46
CA LEU A 213 25.45 13.06 -22.40
C LEU A 213 23.96 13.38 -22.61
N GLN A 214 23.54 13.70 -23.84
CA GLN A 214 22.12 13.92 -24.16
C GLN A 214 21.27 12.68 -23.87
N ARG A 215 21.77 11.49 -24.24
CA ARG A 215 21.09 10.21 -23.92
C ARG A 215 21.01 9.94 -22.43
N TYR A 216 22.07 10.27 -21.69
CA TYR A 216 22.11 10.11 -20.24
C TYR A 216 21.07 11.02 -19.59
N ASN A 217 21.03 12.30 -19.93
CA ASN A 217 20.06 13.26 -19.38
C ASN A 217 18.63 12.81 -19.70
N PHE A 218 18.35 12.43 -20.95
CA PHE A 218 17.02 11.90 -21.32
C PHE A 218 16.61 10.68 -20.50
N HIS A 219 17.54 9.74 -20.27
CA HIS A 219 17.28 8.56 -19.46
C HIS A 219 17.02 8.92 -18.00
N VAL A 220 17.84 9.81 -17.41
CA VAL A 220 17.66 10.30 -16.04
C VAL A 220 16.28 10.93 -15.89
N ASP A 221 15.94 11.90 -16.74
CA ASP A 221 14.65 12.58 -16.66
C ASP A 221 13.49 11.58 -16.81
N LEU A 222 13.61 10.57 -17.69
CA LEU A 222 12.57 9.57 -17.88
C LEU A 222 12.39 8.66 -16.68
N VAL A 223 13.49 8.25 -16.04
CA VAL A 223 13.45 7.43 -14.81
C VAL A 223 12.84 8.23 -13.66
N GLU A 224 13.24 9.49 -13.51
CA GLU A 224 12.69 10.41 -12.51
C GLU A 224 11.19 10.65 -12.73
N ASP A 225 10.77 10.90 -13.97
CA ASP A 225 9.35 11.08 -14.31
C ASP A 225 8.51 9.80 -14.13
N LEU A 226 9.09 8.63 -14.36
CA LEU A 226 8.44 7.36 -14.05
C LEU A 226 8.32 7.13 -12.54
N MET A 227 9.25 7.65 -11.72
CA MET A 227 9.13 7.62 -10.26
C MET A 227 8.03 8.57 -9.75
N LEU A 228 7.91 9.77 -10.36
CA LEU A 228 6.78 10.66 -10.10
C LEU A 228 5.45 9.99 -10.50
N GLU A 229 5.41 9.36 -11.67
CA GLU A 229 4.23 8.61 -12.13
C GLU A 229 3.88 7.44 -11.22
N LEU A 230 4.89 6.73 -10.70
CA LEU A 230 4.71 5.65 -9.73
C LEU A 230 4.10 6.17 -8.43
N THR A 231 4.51 7.37 -8.00
CA THR A 231 3.94 8.05 -6.83
C THR A 231 2.49 8.46 -7.07
N ARG A 232 2.14 9.00 -8.26
CA ARG A 232 0.74 9.30 -8.62
C ARG A 232 -0.12 8.05 -8.57
N ALA A 233 0.38 6.94 -9.11
CA ALA A 233 -0.30 5.66 -9.08
C ALA A 233 -0.47 5.11 -7.66
N ALA A 234 0.53 5.25 -6.79
CA ALA A 234 0.46 4.85 -5.38
C ALA A 234 -0.60 5.67 -4.62
N ASN A 235 -0.59 7.00 -4.80
CA ASN A 235 -1.59 7.89 -4.21
C ASN A 235 -3.01 7.53 -4.68
N LEU A 236 -3.18 7.16 -5.96
CA LEU A 236 -4.47 6.72 -6.47
C LEU A 236 -4.94 5.39 -5.85
N VAL A 237 -4.03 4.45 -5.57
CA VAL A 237 -4.37 3.22 -4.83
C VAL A 237 -4.85 3.59 -3.42
N CYS A 238 -4.10 4.42 -2.69
CA CYS A 238 -4.48 4.88 -1.36
C CYS A 238 -5.86 5.58 -1.34
N ASP A 239 -6.15 6.42 -2.35
CA ASP A 239 -7.45 7.08 -2.49
C ASP A 239 -8.59 6.06 -2.70
N GLN A 240 -8.34 5.04 -3.53
CA GLN A 240 -9.35 4.03 -3.80
C GLN A 240 -9.56 3.08 -2.61
N VAL A 241 -8.53 2.80 -1.80
CA VAL A 241 -8.68 2.07 -0.53
C VAL A 241 -9.55 2.85 0.45
N ARG A 242 -9.33 4.18 0.57
CA ARG A 242 -10.18 5.05 1.40
C ARG A 242 -11.63 5.13 0.93
N SER A 243 -11.85 5.06 -0.37
CA SER A 243 -13.19 5.05 -0.97
C SER A 243 -13.94 3.74 -0.73
N ASP A 244 -13.28 2.61 -0.99
CA ASP A 244 -13.98 1.34 -1.18
C ASP A 244 -13.94 0.42 0.06
N LEU A 245 -12.91 0.55 0.90
CA LEU A 245 -12.62 -0.41 1.97
C LEU A 245 -12.56 0.25 3.34
N LEU A 246 -11.63 1.18 3.56
CA LEU A 246 -11.34 1.75 4.87
C LEU A 246 -11.09 3.25 4.78
N HIS A 247 -12.09 4.06 5.13
CA HIS A 247 -12.02 5.53 5.03
C HIS A 247 -10.80 6.13 5.74
N THR A 248 -10.38 5.52 6.83
CA THR A 248 -9.28 5.99 7.66
C THR A 248 -7.90 5.49 7.25
N TYR A 249 -7.81 4.74 6.16
CA TYR A 249 -6.54 4.23 5.66
C TYR A 249 -5.54 5.37 5.43
N ARG A 250 -4.46 5.35 6.21
CA ARG A 250 -3.35 6.32 6.19
C ARG A 250 -3.76 7.80 6.34
N LEU A 251 -4.89 8.10 7.02
CA LEU A 251 -5.30 9.50 7.25
C LEU A 251 -4.28 10.31 8.06
N LYS A 252 -3.61 9.65 9.01
CA LYS A 252 -2.60 10.30 9.88
C LYS A 252 -1.33 10.63 9.11
N GLU A 253 -0.87 9.71 8.27
CA GLU A 253 0.32 9.86 7.42
C GLU A 253 0.05 10.81 6.25
N GLY A 254 -1.18 10.82 5.73
CA GLY A 254 -1.59 11.64 4.61
C GLY A 254 -1.19 11.04 3.26
N ARG A 255 -1.03 11.91 2.25
CA ARG A 255 -0.60 11.50 0.91
C ARG A 255 0.88 11.19 0.87
N LEU A 256 1.27 10.29 -0.03
CA LEU A 256 2.67 10.02 -0.32
C LEU A 256 3.28 11.24 -1.00
N SER A 257 4.45 11.64 -0.53
CA SER A 257 5.28 12.72 -1.06
C SER A 257 6.61 12.17 -1.55
N VAL A 258 7.31 12.95 -2.37
CA VAL A 258 8.69 12.67 -2.78
C VAL A 258 9.58 13.84 -2.43
N MET A 259 10.84 13.55 -2.10
CA MET A 259 11.88 14.56 -1.93
C MET A 259 12.71 14.63 -3.22
N SER A 260 12.95 15.83 -3.74
CA SER A 260 13.84 16.02 -4.90
C SER A 260 14.84 17.13 -4.66
N GLY A 261 15.99 17.02 -5.33
CA GLY A 261 17.03 18.04 -5.31
C GLY A 261 18.45 17.48 -5.34
N PRO A 262 19.47 18.34 -5.20
CA PRO A 262 19.34 19.80 -5.20
C PRO A 262 18.85 20.31 -6.57
N HIS A 263 17.93 21.27 -6.57
CA HIS A 263 17.56 22.00 -7.78
C HIS A 263 18.62 23.06 -8.15
N GLU A 264 18.44 23.80 -9.25
CA GLU A 264 19.38 24.85 -9.68
C GLU A 264 19.67 25.91 -8.61
N ASP A 265 18.71 26.16 -7.72
CA ASP A 265 18.84 27.07 -6.57
C ASP A 265 19.42 26.42 -5.31
N MET A 266 19.95 25.19 -5.44
CA MET A 266 20.46 24.36 -4.35
C MET A 266 19.41 23.97 -3.30
N SER A 267 18.12 24.18 -3.58
CA SER A 267 17.04 23.80 -2.66
C SER A 267 16.67 22.33 -2.77
N TRP A 268 16.13 21.82 -1.68
CA TRP A 268 15.45 20.53 -1.59
C TRP A 268 13.95 20.78 -1.47
N ARG A 269 13.15 20.05 -2.25
CA ARG A 269 11.70 20.25 -2.29
C ARG A 269 10.99 18.93 -2.07
N GLU A 270 10.14 18.92 -1.05
CA GLU A 270 9.15 17.88 -0.86
C GLU A 270 7.89 18.24 -1.66
N SER A 271 7.36 17.28 -2.40
CA SER A 271 6.21 17.51 -3.29
C SER A 271 5.29 16.31 -3.27
N VAL A 272 3.98 16.58 -3.26
CA VAL A 272 2.93 15.58 -3.47
C VAL A 272 2.51 15.67 -4.92
N VAL A 273 2.52 14.53 -5.62
CA VAL A 273 2.07 14.42 -7.01
C VAL A 273 0.84 13.54 -7.09
N GLU A 274 -0.11 13.96 -7.92
CA GLU A 274 -1.39 13.27 -8.09
C GLU A 274 -1.83 13.27 -9.55
N TYR A 275 -2.68 12.30 -9.90
CA TYR A 275 -3.47 12.44 -11.11
C TYR A 275 -4.53 13.53 -10.92
N SER A 276 -4.61 14.44 -11.88
CA SER A 276 -5.72 15.37 -12.05
C SER A 276 -7.03 14.65 -12.36
N ASP A 277 -8.15 15.35 -12.22
CA ASP A 277 -9.48 14.77 -12.50
C ASP A 277 -9.64 14.32 -13.96
N SER A 278 -9.03 15.04 -14.91
CA SER A 278 -9.05 14.67 -16.33
C SER A 278 -8.29 13.36 -16.57
N GLU A 279 -7.15 13.17 -15.90
CA GLU A 279 -6.35 11.94 -16.00
C GLU A 279 -7.03 10.77 -15.32
N LYS A 280 -7.62 10.98 -14.13
CA LYS A 280 -8.45 9.98 -13.42
C LYS A 280 -9.67 9.54 -14.25
N GLY A 281 -10.17 10.42 -15.12
CA GLY A 281 -11.25 10.11 -16.07
C GLY A 281 -10.86 9.09 -17.15
N ILE A 282 -9.57 8.83 -17.34
CA ILE A 282 -9.03 7.83 -18.26
C ILE A 282 -8.68 6.58 -17.44
N SER A 283 -9.23 5.41 -17.81
CA SER A 283 -8.92 4.14 -17.13
C SER A 283 -8.16 3.19 -18.05
N PRO A 284 -6.89 2.84 -17.77
CA PRO A 284 -6.05 3.36 -16.67
C PRO A 284 -5.48 4.77 -16.94
N PRO A 285 -5.14 5.56 -15.90
CA PRO A 285 -4.59 6.92 -16.05
C PRO A 285 -3.15 6.95 -16.57
N TYR A 286 -2.39 5.86 -16.36
CA TYR A 286 -1.10 5.67 -17.01
C TYR A 286 -1.31 5.05 -18.41
N PRO A 287 -0.90 5.73 -19.49
CA PRO A 287 -1.20 5.28 -20.85
C PRO A 287 -0.19 4.23 -21.38
N GLY A 288 0.73 3.77 -20.53
CA GLY A 288 1.86 2.92 -20.91
C GLY A 288 3.07 3.72 -21.39
N LEU A 289 4.27 3.13 -21.30
CA LEU A 289 5.54 3.83 -21.53
C LEU A 289 5.60 4.63 -22.85
N VAL A 290 5.15 4.06 -23.97
CA VAL A 290 5.26 4.70 -25.29
C VAL A 290 4.50 6.03 -25.32
N SER A 291 3.24 6.00 -24.89
CA SER A 291 2.39 7.20 -24.82
C SER A 291 2.83 8.14 -23.69
N PHE A 292 3.43 7.61 -22.63
CA PHE A 292 3.93 8.40 -21.51
C PHE A 292 5.10 9.31 -21.88
N LEU A 293 5.93 8.94 -22.88
CA LEU A 293 7.03 9.79 -23.35
C LEU A 293 6.58 11.21 -23.74
N THR A 294 5.36 11.34 -24.27
CA THR A 294 4.76 12.64 -24.59
C THR A 294 3.89 13.15 -23.45
N ALA A 295 3.09 12.29 -22.81
CA ALA A 295 2.13 12.72 -21.78
C ALA A 295 2.77 13.25 -20.49
N ARG A 296 4.03 12.87 -20.19
CA ARG A 296 4.77 13.34 -19.01
C ARG A 296 4.87 14.86 -18.90
N ALA A 297 4.89 15.57 -20.04
CA ALA A 297 4.96 17.04 -20.09
C ALA A 297 3.67 17.73 -19.62
N ASP A 298 2.54 17.01 -19.61
CA ASP A 298 1.24 17.53 -19.20
C ASP A 298 0.93 17.21 -17.73
N ARG A 299 1.80 16.44 -17.04
CA ARG A 299 1.63 16.12 -15.62
C ARG A 299 1.84 17.36 -14.75
N ASP A 300 1.25 17.35 -13.56
CA ASP A 300 1.39 18.39 -12.54
C ASP A 300 2.85 18.76 -12.21
N TRP A 301 3.77 17.80 -12.35
CA TRP A 301 5.20 18.00 -12.23
C TRP A 301 5.99 16.95 -13.03
N HIS A 302 7.07 17.38 -13.68
CA HIS A 302 7.98 16.54 -14.46
C HIS A 302 9.38 17.16 -14.54
N PHE A 303 10.38 16.36 -14.91
CA PHE A 303 11.77 16.76 -15.13
C PHE A 303 12.08 17.00 -16.61
N GLY A 304 11.61 16.11 -17.49
CA GLY A 304 11.93 16.18 -18.93
C GLY A 304 10.69 16.09 -19.83
N THR A 305 10.90 16.16 -21.14
CA THR A 305 9.81 16.18 -22.13
C THR A 305 10.18 15.43 -23.42
N GLY A 306 9.18 14.93 -24.13
CA GLY A 306 9.31 14.41 -25.49
C GLY A 306 9.94 13.01 -25.61
N PRO A 307 10.03 12.46 -26.84
CA PRO A 307 10.71 11.21 -27.13
C PRO A 307 12.24 11.38 -27.13
N ASP A 308 12.97 10.26 -27.13
CA ASP A 308 14.44 10.22 -27.18
C ASP A 308 14.98 11.12 -28.31
N PRO A 309 15.72 12.20 -28.00
CA PRO A 309 16.14 13.20 -28.98
C PRO A 309 17.15 12.63 -30.00
N THR A 310 17.65 11.42 -29.78
CA THR A 310 18.71 10.79 -30.58
C THR A 310 18.23 9.64 -31.45
N LYS A 311 16.93 9.33 -31.47
CA LYS A 311 16.33 8.35 -32.38
C LYS A 311 15.57 9.08 -33.50
N PRO A 312 15.67 8.62 -34.77
CA PRO A 312 14.84 9.18 -35.83
C PRO A 312 13.35 8.99 -35.51
N GLN A 313 12.58 10.04 -35.73
CA GLN A 313 11.12 10.07 -35.60
C GLN A 313 10.44 9.16 -36.64
#